data_AF-A0A941NHM4-F1
#
_entry.id   AF-A0A941NHM4-F1
#
_cell.length_a   1.000
_cell.length_b   1.000
_cell.length_c   1.000
_cell.angle_alpha   90.00
_cell.angle_beta   90.00
_cell.angle_gamma   90.00
#
_symmetry.space_group_name_H-M   'P 1'
#
loop_
_entity.id
_entity.type
_entity.pdbx_description
1 polymer ?
#
loop_
_entity_poly.entity_id
_entity_poly.type
_entity_poly.pdbx_seq_one_letter_code
_entity_poly.pdbx_strand_id
1 'polypeptide(L)'
;MITALISALVTLFVVIDPIGLGPIFIGLTAGMPAKLKRKIGLEASIIAFFVLAGSALFGDWLLAKLGISLAAFRIAGGLLLFAIAFEMVFERRTERKAEKSATATGSHIAAFPLAIPLMAGPGAITAMVLLAGRVNGDPLGFALLIASMAAMLLLAYVVLLTSS
;
A
#
# COMPACT_ATOMS: atom_id res chain seq x y z
N MET A 1 -17.27 3.19 -17.02
CA MET A 1 -16.02 3.93 -16.71
C MET A 1 -16.07 4.62 -15.35
N ILE A 2 -17.01 5.54 -15.10
CA ILE A 2 -17.13 6.25 -13.80
C ILE A 2 -17.29 5.27 -12.61
N THR A 3 -18.15 4.25 -12.73
CA THR A 3 -18.34 3.25 -11.67
C THR A 3 -17.06 2.46 -11.35
N ALA A 4 -16.26 2.14 -12.37
CA ALA A 4 -14.99 1.44 -12.19
C ALA A 4 -13.96 2.33 -11.48
N LEU A 5 -13.91 3.61 -11.84
CA LEU A 5 -13.06 4.61 -11.19
C LEU A 5 -13.42 4.80 -9.71
N ILE A 6 -14.71 4.97 -9.41
CA ILE A 6 -15.20 5.11 -8.03
C ILE A 6 -14.89 3.84 -7.24
N SER A 7 -15.13 2.65 -7.81
CA SER A 7 -14.81 1.39 -7.15
C SER A 7 -13.32 1.25 -6.86
N ALA A 8 -12.44 1.62 -7.80
CA ALA A 8 -11.00 1.61 -7.59
C ALA A 8 -10.57 2.58 -6.49
N LEU A 9 -11.06 3.83 -6.51
CA LEU A 9 -10.76 4.84 -5.49
C LEU A 9 -11.20 4.38 -4.10
N VAL A 10 -12.44 3.92 -3.95
CA VAL A 10 -12.96 3.44 -2.66
C VAL A 10 -12.17 2.22 -2.17
N THR A 11 -11.88 1.26 -3.06
CA THR A 11 -11.09 0.07 -2.71
C THR A 11 -9.71 0.46 -2.23
N LEU A 12 -9.00 1.32 -2.98
CA LEU A 12 -7.65 1.76 -2.62
C LEU A 12 -7.64 2.62 -1.36
N PHE A 13 -8.66 3.46 -1.15
CA PHE A 13 -8.80 4.26 0.06
C PHE A 13 -8.92 3.37 1.30
N VAL A 14 -9.80 2.37 1.28
CA VAL A 14 -10.00 1.45 2.41
C VAL A 14 -8.75 0.62 2.68
N VAL A 15 -8.05 0.20 1.62
CA VAL A 15 -6.94 -0.75 1.75
C VAL A 15 -5.61 -0.08 2.08
N ILE A 16 -5.34 1.13 1.55
CA ILE A 16 -4.14 1.90 1.87
C ILE A 16 -4.30 2.64 3.20
N ASP A 17 -5.52 3.03 3.55
CA ASP A 17 -5.88 3.73 4.79
C ASP A 17 -4.96 4.93 5.08
N PRO A 18 -5.04 6.01 4.27
CA PRO A 18 -4.13 7.15 4.40
C PRO A 18 -4.26 7.84 5.77
N ILE A 19 -5.45 7.75 6.39
CA ILE A 19 -5.75 8.36 7.68
C ILE A 19 -5.07 7.55 8.78
N GLY A 20 -5.20 6.22 8.76
CA GLY A 20 -4.52 5.33 9.71
C GLY A 20 -2.99 5.38 9.63
N LEU A 21 -2.41 5.73 8.47
CA LEU A 21 -0.97 5.92 8.33
C LEU A 21 -0.42 7.10 9.14
N GLY A 22 -1.21 8.15 9.40
CA GLY A 22 -0.77 9.35 10.12
C GLY A 22 -0.22 9.05 11.53
N PRO A 23 -1.02 8.47 12.44
CA PRO A 23 -0.57 8.10 13.79
C PRO A 23 0.62 7.13 13.79
N ILE A 24 0.65 6.17 12.86
CA ILE A 24 1.76 5.22 12.73
C ILE A 24 3.05 5.97 12.36
N PHE A 25 2.95 6.91 11.42
CA PHE A 25 4.08 7.72 10.99
C PHE A 25 4.61 8.65 12.08
N ILE A 26 3.72 9.23 12.90
CA ILE A 26 4.12 10.01 14.09
C ILE A 26 4.96 9.14 15.04
N GLY A 27 4.51 7.91 15.30
CA GLY A 27 5.25 6.96 16.15
C GLY A 27 6.60 6.57 15.56
N LEU A 28 6.66 6.25 14.26
CA LEU A 28 7.90 5.83 13.58
C LEU A 28 8.93 6.95 13.43
N THR A 29 8.50 8.21 13.44
CA THR A 29 9.38 9.37 13.21
C THR A 29 9.51 10.29 14.42
N ALA A 30 9.08 9.82 15.60
CA ALA A 30 9.19 10.55 16.84
C ALA A 30 10.65 11.00 17.10
N GLY A 31 10.83 12.26 17.48
CA GLY A 31 12.16 12.84 17.73
C GLY A 31 12.98 13.20 16.48
N MET A 32 12.50 12.92 15.27
CA MET A 32 13.20 13.28 14.02
C MET A 32 12.92 14.72 13.57
N PRO A 33 13.87 15.41 12.92
CA PRO A 33 13.64 16.73 12.33
C PRO A 33 12.57 16.68 11.23
N ALA A 34 11.72 17.72 11.15
CA ALA A 34 10.64 17.80 10.16
C ALA A 34 11.11 17.60 8.70
N LYS A 35 12.30 18.11 8.35
CA LYS A 35 12.89 17.90 7.01
C LYS A 35 13.12 16.41 6.71
N LEU A 36 13.59 15.64 7.69
CA LEU A 36 13.86 14.21 7.53
C LEU A 36 12.54 13.44 7.42
N LYS A 37 11.53 13.79 8.24
CA LYS A 37 10.19 13.18 8.15
C LYS A 37 9.58 13.34 6.75
N ARG A 38 9.58 14.56 6.20
CA ARG A 38 9.08 14.81 4.84
C ARG A 38 9.80 13.97 3.79
N LYS A 39 11.12 13.84 3.91
CA LYS A 39 11.93 12.98 3.05
C LYS A 39 11.51 11.50 3.16
N ILE A 40 11.34 10.98 4.37
CA ILE A 40 10.87 9.60 4.61
C ILE A 40 9.50 9.37 3.96
N GLY A 41 8.54 10.29 4.17
CA GLY A 41 7.20 10.16 3.60
C GLY A 41 7.22 10.17 2.06
N LEU A 42 8.07 10.99 1.45
CA LEU A 42 8.24 11.04 0.01
C LEU A 42 8.87 9.74 -0.53
N GLU A 43 9.99 9.31 0.06
CA GLU A 43 10.67 8.06 -0.32
C GLU A 43 9.71 6.87 -0.21
N ALA A 44 8.94 6.79 0.88
CA ALA A 44 7.98 5.71 1.09
C ALA A 44 6.87 5.70 0.03
N SER A 45 6.33 6.88 -0.30
CA SER A 45 5.29 7.03 -1.31
C SER A 45 5.78 6.63 -2.71
N ILE A 46 7.03 6.96 -3.04
CA ILE A 46 7.67 6.57 -4.31
C ILE A 46 7.88 5.06 -4.36
N ILE A 47 8.41 4.45 -3.29
CA ILE A 47 8.61 3.00 -3.23
C ILE A 47 7.27 2.28 -3.37
N ALA A 48 6.24 2.71 -2.62
CA ALA A 48 4.91 2.14 -2.68
C ALA A 48 4.29 2.26 -4.09
N PHE A 49 4.47 3.41 -4.75
CA PHE A 49 4.03 3.62 -6.14
C PHE A 49 4.61 2.57 -7.08
N PHE A 50 5.93 2.37 -7.06
CA PHE A 50 6.56 1.39 -7.96
C PHE A 50 6.16 -0.05 -7.66
N VAL A 51 6.00 -0.41 -6.38
CA VAL A 51 5.55 -1.75 -5.98
C VAL A 51 4.12 -2.02 -6.47
N LEU A 52 3.21 -1.06 -6.27
CA LEU A 52 1.82 -1.19 -6.68
C LEU A 52 1.65 -1.11 -8.21
N ALA A 53 2.38 -0.21 -8.88
CA ALA A 53 2.40 -0.14 -10.34
C ALA A 53 2.97 -1.42 -10.96
N GLY A 54 4.07 -1.96 -10.42
CA GLY A 54 4.63 -3.24 -10.85
C GLY A 54 3.65 -4.40 -10.63
N SER A 55 2.94 -4.41 -9.50
CA SER A 55 1.90 -5.41 -9.24
C SER A 55 0.74 -5.32 -10.24
N ALA A 56 0.31 -4.11 -10.59
CA ALA A 56 -0.73 -3.89 -11.59
C ALA A 56 -0.29 -4.34 -13.00
N LEU A 57 0.97 -4.09 -13.37
CA LEU A 57 1.52 -4.42 -14.68
C LEU A 57 1.79 -5.91 -14.85
N PHE A 58 2.40 -6.55 -13.85
CA PHE A 58 2.92 -7.92 -13.97
C PHE A 58 2.08 -8.97 -13.24
N GLY A 59 1.15 -8.55 -12.40
CA GLY A 59 0.40 -9.45 -11.51
C GLY A 59 -0.40 -10.51 -12.25
N ASP A 60 -1.23 -10.11 -13.21
CA ASP A 60 -2.07 -11.04 -13.98
C ASP A 60 -1.23 -12.05 -14.79
N TRP A 61 -0.16 -11.56 -15.42
CA TRP A 61 0.81 -12.39 -16.13
C TRP A 61 1.48 -13.43 -15.22
N LEU A 62 1.91 -13.01 -14.02
CA LEU A 62 2.54 -13.90 -13.05
C LEU A 62 1.55 -14.97 -12.55
N LEU A 63 0.31 -14.57 -12.23
CA LEU A 63 -0.73 -15.51 -11.81
C LEU A 63 -1.04 -16.55 -12.89
N ALA A 64 -1.14 -16.12 -14.15
CA ALA A 64 -1.34 -17.02 -15.28
C ALA A 64 -0.20 -18.03 -15.42
N LYS A 65 1.05 -17.62 -15.22
CA LYS A 65 2.23 -18.51 -15.23
C LYS A 65 2.23 -19.52 -14.08
N LEU A 66 1.65 -19.16 -12.94
CA LEU A 66 1.49 -20.04 -11.78
C LEU A 66 0.24 -20.93 -11.87
N GLY A 67 -0.58 -20.79 -12.91
CA GLY A 67 -1.86 -21.50 -13.03
C GLY A 67 -2.90 -21.06 -11.99
N ILE A 68 -2.77 -19.85 -11.44
CA ILE A 68 -3.66 -19.30 -10.42
C ILE A 68 -4.71 -18.41 -11.10
N SER A 69 -5.98 -18.68 -10.87
CA SER A 69 -7.06 -17.80 -11.36
C SER A 69 -7.16 -16.53 -10.51
N LEU A 70 -7.62 -15.42 -11.11
CA LEU A 70 -7.94 -14.19 -10.36
C LEU A 70 -8.95 -14.45 -9.23
N ALA A 71 -9.86 -15.40 -9.41
CA ALA A 71 -10.82 -15.80 -8.38
C ALA A 71 -10.12 -16.45 -7.17
N ALA A 72 -9.20 -17.39 -7.41
CA ALA A 72 -8.41 -18.02 -6.35
C ALA A 72 -7.51 -16.99 -5.64
N PHE A 73 -6.87 -16.11 -6.41
CA PHE A 73 -6.03 -15.04 -5.86
C PHE A 73 -6.83 -14.07 -4.97
N ARG A 74 -8.06 -13.71 -5.39
CA ARG A 74 -8.97 -12.89 -4.57
C ARG A 74 -9.32 -13.55 -3.24
N ILE A 75 -9.57 -14.87 -3.23
CA ILE A 75 -9.85 -15.62 -2.00
C ILE A 75 -8.61 -15.60 -1.09
N ALA A 76 -7.44 -15.92 -1.64
CA ALA A 76 -6.18 -15.94 -0.88
C ALA A 76 -5.83 -14.57 -0.30
N GLY A 77 -5.93 -13.50 -1.09
CA GLY A 77 -5.66 -12.14 -0.62
C GLY A 77 -6.67 -11.67 0.43
N GLY A 78 -7.95 -12.07 0.32
CA GLY A 78 -8.97 -11.84 1.34
C GLY A 78 -8.67 -12.55 2.66
N LEU A 79 -8.27 -13.82 2.60
CA LEU A 79 -7.85 -14.59 3.78
C LEU A 79 -6.60 -14.00 4.44
N LEU A 80 -5.64 -13.53 3.65
CA LEU A 80 -4.44 -12.88 4.16
C LEU A 80 -4.77 -11.55 4.87
N LEU A 81 -5.63 -10.72 4.27
CA LEU A 81 -6.12 -9.49 4.90
C LEU A 81 -6.85 -9.78 6.21
N PHE A 82 -7.73 -10.79 6.21
CA PHE A 82 -8.43 -11.24 7.42
C PHE A 82 -7.46 -11.69 8.51
N ALA A 83 -6.44 -12.48 8.16
CA ALA A 83 -5.41 -12.91 9.11
C ALA A 83 -4.63 -11.73 9.71
N ILE A 84 -4.25 -10.74 8.88
CA ILE A 84 -3.57 -9.53 9.35
C ILE A 84 -4.46 -8.72 10.31
N ALA A 85 -5.74 -8.55 9.97
CA ALA A 85 -6.69 -7.85 10.82
C ALA A 85 -6.88 -8.57 12.16
N PHE A 86 -6.97 -9.91 12.13
CA PHE A 86 -7.03 -10.73 13.33
C PHE A 86 -5.76 -10.58 14.18
N GLU A 87 -4.56 -10.65 13.59
CA GLU A 87 -3.29 -10.40 14.31
C GLU A 87 -3.23 -9.02 14.98
N MET A 88 -3.82 -7.99 14.36
CA MET A 88 -3.87 -6.64 14.92
C MET A 88 -4.79 -6.56 16.15
N VAL A 89 -5.95 -7.22 16.14
CA VAL A 89 -6.90 -7.24 17.27
C VAL A 89 -6.27 -7.92 18.51
N PHE A 90 -5.46 -8.95 18.30
CA PHE A 90 -4.80 -9.66 19.40
C PHE A 90 -3.41 -9.09 19.76
N GLU A 91 -3.09 -7.87 19.31
CA GLU A 91 -1.88 -7.10 19.64
C GLU A 91 -0.52 -7.78 19.39
N ARG A 92 -0.49 -8.95 18.76
CA ARG A 92 0.72 -9.78 18.56
C ARG A 92 1.77 -9.11 17.65
N ARG A 93 1.40 -8.04 16.96
CA ARG A 93 2.23 -7.31 15.99
C ARG A 93 3.01 -6.14 16.61
N THR A 94 2.59 -5.64 17.78
CA THR A 94 3.13 -4.42 18.40
C THR A 94 4.48 -4.68 19.07
N GLU A 95 4.69 -5.87 19.66
CA GLU A 95 5.92 -6.20 20.39
C GLU A 95 7.14 -6.48 19.47
N ARG A 96 6.94 -7.07 18.28
CA ARG A 96 8.05 -7.44 17.36
C ARG A 96 8.68 -6.29 16.58
N LYS A 97 8.03 -5.12 16.50
CA LYS A 97 8.48 -3.99 15.65
C LYS A 97 9.31 -2.95 16.41
N ALA A 98 9.17 -2.85 17.73
CA ALA A 98 9.90 -1.87 18.55
C ALA A 98 11.40 -2.19 18.65
N GLU A 99 11.80 -3.46 18.64
CA GLU A 99 13.19 -3.87 18.87
C GLU A 99 14.16 -3.61 17.70
N LYS A 100 13.67 -3.39 16.47
CA LYS A 100 14.54 -3.23 15.28
C LYS A 100 14.82 -1.78 14.88
N SER A 101 14.28 -0.78 15.59
CA SER A 101 14.31 0.62 15.14
C SER A 101 15.33 1.51 15.88
N ALA A 102 16.13 0.98 16.81
CA ALA A 102 17.08 1.79 17.57
C ALA A 102 18.28 2.33 16.73
N THR A 103 18.50 1.79 15.52
CA THR A 103 19.61 2.16 14.63
C THR A 103 19.21 2.35 13.16
N ALA A 104 17.91 2.41 12.85
CA ALA A 104 17.42 2.46 11.47
C ALA A 104 17.56 3.87 10.86
N THR A 105 18.28 3.97 9.73
CA THR A 105 18.37 5.19 8.92
C THR A 105 17.00 5.60 8.37
N GLY A 106 16.78 6.88 8.06
CA GLY A 106 15.51 7.35 7.49
C GLY A 106 15.04 6.56 6.26
N SER A 107 15.94 6.17 5.35
CA SER A 107 15.58 5.35 4.18
C SER A 107 15.18 3.92 4.53
N HIS A 108 15.68 3.37 5.65
CA HIS A 108 15.18 2.08 6.15
C HIS A 108 13.73 2.21 6.58
N ILE A 109 13.36 3.26 7.32
CA ILE A 109 11.96 3.52 7.75
C ILE A 109 11.04 3.73 6.55
N ALA A 110 11.52 4.47 5.54
CA ALA A 110 10.78 4.73 4.31
C ALA A 110 10.44 3.43 3.57
N ALA A 111 11.41 2.54 3.38
CA ALA A 111 11.19 1.24 2.75
C ALA A 111 10.39 0.28 3.65
N PHE A 112 10.76 0.20 4.93
CA PHE A 112 10.16 -0.67 5.93
C PHE A 112 10.00 0.02 7.30
N PRO A 113 8.81 0.03 7.91
CA PRO A 113 7.58 -0.63 7.46
C PRO A 113 6.68 0.25 6.57
N LEU A 114 7.08 1.50 6.26
CA LEU A 114 6.15 2.51 5.72
C LEU A 114 5.71 2.20 4.28
N ALA A 115 6.64 2.10 3.32
CA ALA A 115 6.28 1.69 1.97
C ALA A 115 5.78 0.24 1.93
N ILE A 116 6.56 -0.69 2.51
CA ILE A 116 6.19 -2.09 2.66
C ILE A 116 6.31 -2.47 4.14
N PRO A 117 5.28 -3.05 4.77
CA PRO A 117 4.00 -3.50 4.21
C PRO A 117 2.83 -2.53 4.44
N LEU A 118 3.03 -1.31 4.94
CA LEU A 118 1.91 -0.45 5.32
C LEU A 118 1.18 0.16 4.11
N MET A 119 1.89 0.84 3.21
CA MET A 119 1.27 1.46 2.02
C MET A 119 1.04 0.44 0.89
N ALA A 120 2.08 -0.30 0.50
CA ALA A 120 2.04 -1.36 -0.48
C ALA A 120 1.91 -2.74 0.19
N GLY A 121 0.93 -2.86 1.08
CA GLY A 121 0.66 -4.09 1.79
C GLY A 121 0.04 -5.18 0.90
N PRO A 122 -0.11 -6.41 1.43
CA PRO A 122 -0.68 -7.51 0.67
C PRO A 122 -2.09 -7.23 0.16
N GLY A 123 -2.89 -6.47 0.92
CA GLY A 123 -4.19 -6.00 0.48
C GLY A 123 -4.12 -5.06 -0.73
N ALA A 124 -3.24 -4.06 -0.67
CA ALA A 124 -3.10 -3.06 -1.73
C ALA A 124 -2.55 -3.71 -3.01
N ILE A 125 -1.57 -4.60 -2.88
CA ILE A 125 -1.05 -5.44 -3.96
C ILE A 125 -2.18 -6.27 -4.57
N THR A 126 -2.95 -6.99 -3.73
CA THR A 126 -4.06 -7.82 -4.20
C THR A 126 -5.09 -6.98 -4.96
N ALA A 127 -5.48 -5.83 -4.40
CA ALA A 127 -6.43 -4.92 -5.03
C ALA A 127 -5.93 -4.44 -6.39
N MET A 128 -4.66 -4.05 -6.50
CA MET A 128 -4.08 -3.59 -7.77
C MET A 128 -4.07 -4.68 -8.83
N VAL A 129 -3.69 -5.92 -8.48
CA VAL A 129 -3.71 -7.06 -9.42
C VAL A 129 -5.13 -7.35 -9.90
N LEU A 130 -6.11 -7.40 -8.99
CA LEU A 130 -7.50 -7.69 -9.34
C LEU A 130 -8.16 -6.58 -10.14
N LEU A 131 -7.89 -5.32 -9.81
CA LEU A 131 -8.41 -4.16 -10.54
C LEU A 131 -7.78 -4.07 -11.93
N ALA A 132 -6.47 -4.31 -12.05
CA ALA A 132 -5.77 -4.36 -13.34
C ALA A 132 -6.34 -5.47 -14.24
N GLY A 133 -6.59 -6.67 -13.68
CA GLY A 133 -7.22 -7.77 -14.42
C GLY A 133 -8.62 -7.46 -14.95
N ARG A 134 -9.37 -6.53 -14.33
CA ARG A 134 -10.70 -6.10 -14.82
C ARG A 134 -10.65 -5.12 -15.99
N VAL A 135 -9.57 -4.36 -16.12
CA VAL A 135 -9.35 -3.40 -17.21
C VAL A 135 -8.36 -3.93 -18.24
N ASN A 136 -8.06 -5.23 -18.19
CA ASN A 136 -7.09 -5.85 -19.09
C ASN A 136 -7.56 -5.73 -20.55
N GLY A 137 -6.71 -5.19 -21.42
CA GLY A 137 -7.03 -4.86 -22.81
C GLY A 137 -7.63 -3.46 -23.06
N ASP A 138 -7.90 -2.66 -22.01
CA ASP A 138 -8.32 -1.26 -22.12
C ASP A 138 -7.21 -0.31 -21.61
N PRO A 139 -6.40 0.29 -22.50
CA PRO A 139 -5.32 1.20 -22.12
C PRO A 139 -5.80 2.42 -21.31
N LEU A 140 -7.00 2.93 -21.61
CA LEU A 140 -7.56 4.07 -20.91
C LEU A 140 -8.01 3.69 -19.50
N GLY A 141 -8.67 2.53 -19.36
CA GLY A 141 -9.02 1.96 -18.06
C GLY A 141 -7.80 1.70 -17.17
N PHE A 142 -6.71 1.18 -17.75
CA PHE A 142 -5.46 0.97 -17.04
C PHE A 142 -4.81 2.29 -16.60
N ALA A 143 -4.75 3.29 -17.49
CA ALA A 143 -4.23 4.62 -17.15
C ALA A 143 -5.02 5.27 -16.00
N LEU A 144 -6.35 5.16 -16.02
CA LEU A 144 -7.23 5.66 -14.96
C LEU A 144 -7.01 4.94 -13.61
N LEU A 145 -6.74 3.62 -13.64
CA LEU A 145 -6.40 2.86 -12.44
C LEU A 145 -5.10 3.37 -11.81
N ILE A 146 -4.04 3.54 -12.62
CA ILE A 146 -2.75 4.07 -12.15
C ILE A 146 -2.90 5.50 -11.64
N ALA A 147 -3.68 6.34 -12.32
CA ALA A 147 -3.98 7.69 -11.86
C ALA A 147 -4.72 7.71 -10.51
N SER A 148 -5.69 6.81 -10.32
CA SER A 148 -6.43 6.66 -9.05
C SER A 148 -5.50 6.23 -7.91
N MET A 149 -4.63 5.25 -8.18
CA MET A 149 -3.61 4.80 -7.23
C MET A 149 -2.61 5.92 -6.89
N ALA A 150 -2.14 6.67 -7.89
CA ALA A 150 -1.25 7.81 -7.67
C ALA A 150 -1.91 8.91 -6.84
N ALA A 151 -3.17 9.25 -7.12
CA ALA A 151 -3.95 10.20 -6.32
C ALA A 151 -4.10 9.72 -4.87
N MET A 152 -4.29 8.42 -4.67
CA MET A 152 -4.42 7.83 -3.34
C MET A 152 -3.11 7.87 -2.54
N LEU A 153 -1.98 7.59 -3.19
CA LEU A 153 -0.65 7.72 -2.57
C LEU A 153 -0.29 9.19 -2.31
N LEU A 154 -0.72 10.11 -3.18
CA LEU A 154 -0.56 11.54 -2.94
C LEU A 154 -1.36 11.98 -1.71
N LEU A 155 -2.61 11.50 -1.56
CA LEU A 155 -3.41 11.75 -0.37
C LEU A 155 -2.71 11.21 0.89
N ALA A 156 -2.20 9.97 0.84
CA ALA A 156 -1.43 9.40 1.94
C ALA A 156 -0.21 10.29 2.27
N TYR A 157 0.57 10.68 1.27
CA TYR A 157 1.70 11.59 1.46
C TYR A 157 1.31 12.92 2.10
N VAL A 158 0.20 13.54 1.69
CA VAL A 158 -0.30 14.77 2.31
C VAL A 158 -0.63 14.55 3.78
N VAL A 159 -1.24 13.42 4.16
CA VAL A 159 -1.46 13.08 5.57
C VAL A 159 -0.13 12.95 6.32
N LEU A 160 0.87 12.27 5.74
CA LEU A 160 2.21 12.14 6.34
C LEU A 160 2.89 13.52 6.51
N LEU A 161 2.69 14.45 5.57
CA LEU A 161 3.20 15.82 5.67
C LEU A 161 2.56 16.61 6.81
N THR A 162 1.24 16.49 6.99
CA THR A 162 0.54 17.11 8.13
C THR A 162 0.95 16.51 9.48
N SER A 163 1.48 15.28 9.44
CA SER A 163 1.98 14.53 10.60
C SER A 163 3.49 14.76 10.88
N SER A 164 4.18 15.54 10.04
CA SER A 164 5.64 15.75 10.10
C SER A 164 6.02 16.98 10.93
#